data_AF-A0AAE3HAX2-F1
#
_entry.id   AF-A0AAE3HAX2-F1
#
_cell.length_a   1.000
_cell.length_b   1.000
_cell.length_c   1.000
_cell.angle_alpha   90.00
_cell.angle_beta   90.00
_cell.angle_gamma   90.00
#
_symmetry.space_group_name_H-M   'P 1'
#
loop_
_entity.id
_entity.type
_entity.pdbx_description
1 polymer ?
#
loop_
_entity_poly.entity_id
_entity_poly.type
_entity_poly.pdbx_seq_one_letter_code
_entity_poly.pdbx_strand_id
1 'polypeptide(L)' 'MNSPNDRPNLVDRFFIRLSRPENLARIIRWAWLISLMMLVLGYIIIYTKVRHLIPI' A
#
# COMPACT_ATOMS: atom_id res chain seq x y z
N MET A 1 23.37 -21.13 -31.58
CA MET A 1 23.30 -19.75 -32.09
C MET A 1 22.55 -18.94 -31.04
N ASN A 2 23.24 -17.99 -30.39
CA ASN A 2 22.76 -17.26 -29.21
C ASN A 2 21.52 -16.41 -29.53
N SER A 3 20.50 -16.50 -28.68
CA SER A 3 19.25 -15.77 -28.78
C SER A 3 19.47 -14.30 -28.39
N PRO A 4 19.20 -13.30 -29.26
CA PRO A 4 19.55 -11.90 -29.02
C PRO A 4 18.53 -11.17 -28.13
N ASN A 5 17.96 -11.84 -27.13
CA ASN A 5 16.99 -11.26 -26.19
C ASN A 5 17.57 -11.00 -24.79
N ASP A 6 18.91 -10.95 -24.66
CA ASP A 6 19.62 -10.48 -23.46
C ASP A 6 19.53 -8.95 -23.28
N ARG A 7 18.35 -8.36 -23.48
CA ARG A 7 18.06 -7.05 -22.88
C ARG A 7 17.60 -7.33 -21.45
N PRO A 8 18.32 -6.90 -20.41
CA PRO A 8 17.87 -7.07 -19.04
C PRO A 8 16.50 -6.42 -18.94
N ASN A 9 15.49 -7.25 -18.74
CA ASN A 9 14.09 -6.86 -18.74
C ASN A 9 13.97 -5.66 -17.80
N LEU A 10 13.50 -4.52 -18.31
CA LEU A 10 13.42 -3.27 -17.52
C LEU A 10 12.67 -3.53 -16.20
N VAL A 11 11.69 -4.43 -16.24
CA VAL A 11 10.93 -4.93 -15.11
C VAL A 11 11.84 -5.52 -14.02
N ASP A 12 12.82 -6.34 -14.38
CA ASP A 12 13.76 -6.97 -13.44
C ASP A 12 14.63 -5.92 -12.71
N ARG A 13 15.09 -4.90 -13.44
CA ARG A 13 15.77 -3.75 -12.82
C ARG A 13 14.84 -2.93 -11.92
N PHE A 14 13.57 -2.80 -12.28
CA PHE A 14 12.59 -2.13 -11.42
C PHE A 14 12.37 -2.91 -10.14
N PHE A 15 12.22 -4.23 -10.21
CA PHE A 15 12.11 -5.09 -9.02
C PHE A 15 13.36 -4.99 -8.14
N ILE A 16 14.57 -5.08 -8.69
CA ILE A 16 15.84 -4.94 -7.93
C ILE A 16 15.95 -3.55 -7.28
N ARG A 17 15.46 -2.49 -7.94
CA ARG A 17 15.49 -1.12 -7.42
C ARG A 17 14.37 -0.83 -6.43
N LEU A 18 13.21 -1.49 -6.57
CA LEU A 18 12.09 -1.47 -5.62
C LEU A 18 12.43 -2.27 -4.37
N SER A 19 13.11 -3.42 -4.54
CA SER A 19 13.55 -4.30 -3.46
C SER A 19 14.71 -3.71 -2.65
N ARG A 20 15.19 -2.50 -2.99
CA ARG A 20 16.07 -1.77 -2.10
C ARG A 20 15.33 -1.50 -0.78
N PRO A 21 15.88 -1.96 0.36
CA PRO A 21 15.19 -1.95 1.65
C PRO A 21 14.80 -0.53 2.09
N GLU A 22 15.55 0.48 1.65
CA GLU A 22 15.36 1.89 1.97
C GLU A 22 14.01 2.45 1.48
N ASN A 23 13.58 2.04 0.28
CA ASN A 23 12.34 2.52 -0.32
C ASN A 23 11.13 1.72 0.19
N LEU A 24 11.29 0.40 0.36
CA LEU A 24 10.27 -0.48 0.91
C LEU A 24 9.92 -0.16 2.36
N ALA A 25 10.92 0.11 3.21
CA ALA A 25 10.68 0.48 4.59
C ALA A 25 9.85 1.77 4.70
N ARG A 26 10.06 2.72 3.78
CA ARG A 26 9.25 3.94 3.71
C ARG A 26 7.82 3.63 3.27
N ILE A 27 7.62 2.81 2.25
CA ILE A 27 6.28 2.40 1.78
C ILE A 27 5.52 1.67 2.89
N ILE A 28 6.14 0.71 3.57
CA ILE A 28 5.55 -0.01 4.70
C ILE A 28 5.23 0.96 5.85
N ARG A 29 6.10 1.94 6.11
CA ARG A 29 5.89 2.99 7.13
C ARG A 29 4.70 3.90 6.83
N TRP A 30 4.32 4.07 5.57
CA TRP A 30 3.10 4.81 5.21
C TRP A 30 1.89 3.88 5.10
N ALA A 31 2.08 2.63 4.67
CA ALA A 31 1.02 1.65 4.51
C ALA A 31 0.29 1.37 5.84
N TRP A 32 1.01 1.24 6.96
CA TRP A 32 0.37 1.04 8.25
C TRP A 32 -0.41 2.29 8.70
N LEU A 33 0.07 3.49 8.39
CA LEU A 33 -0.60 4.75 8.72
C LEU A 33 -1.92 4.89 7.93
N ILE A 34 -1.89 4.56 6.64
CA ILE A 34 -3.08 4.58 5.78
C ILE A 34 -4.09 3.52 6.24
N SER A 35 -3.62 2.33 6.60
CA SER A 35 -4.47 1.27 7.16
C SER A 35 -5.17 1.70 8.43
N LEU A 36 -4.43 2.34 9.36
CA LEU A 36 -5.00 2.89 10.58
C LEU A 36 -6.01 4.01 10.28
N MET A 37 -5.70 4.91 9.35
CA MET A 37 -6.60 5.98 8.95
C MET A 37 -7.92 5.45 8.39
N MET A 38 -7.86 4.40 7.56
CA MET A 38 -9.04 3.77 6.97
C MET A 38 -9.90 3.07 8.03
N LEU A 39 -9.27 2.44 9.03
CA LEU A 39 -9.96 1.85 10.18
C LEU A 39 -10.72 2.92 10.99
N VAL A 40 -10.05 4.02 11.32
CA VAL A 40 -10.64 5.14 12.06
C VAL A 40 -11.80 5.76 11.28
N LEU A 41 -11.63 5.97 9.97
CA LEU A 41 -12.67 6.53 9.12
C LEU A 41 -13.90 5.61 9.07
N GLY A 42 -13.68 4.30 8.88
CA GLY A 42 -14.75 3.31 8.91
C GLY A 42 -15.49 3.29 10.26
N TYR A 43 -14.77 3.35 11.37
CA TYR A 43 -15.35 3.43 12.70
C TYR A 43 -16.20 4.70 12.88
N ILE A 44 -15.71 5.87 12.47
CA ILE A 44 -16.44 7.13 12.55
C ILE A 44 -17.73 7.07 11.72
N ILE A 45 -17.66 6.53 10.51
CA ILE A 45 -18.84 6.38 9.64
C ILE A 45 -19.88 5.48 10.31
N ILE A 46 -19.47 4.32 10.81
CA ILE A 46 -20.37 3.40 11.51
C ILE A 46 -20.96 4.06 12.76
N TYR A 47 -20.13 4.68 13.60
CA TYR A 47 -20.56 5.37 14.81
C TYR A 47 -21.57 6.47 14.51
N THR A 48 -21.31 7.29 13.49
CA THR A 48 -22.20 8.38 13.07
C THR A 48 -23.53 7.85 12.54
N LYS A 49 -23.49 6.77 11.75
CA LYS A 49 -24.70 6.12 11.23
C LYS A 49 -25.51 5.46 12.34
N VAL A 50 -24.86 4.76 13.27
CA VAL A 50 -25.51 4.14 14.43
C VAL A 50 -26.13 5.20 15.35
N ARG A 51 -25.42 6.30 15.63
CA ARG A 51 -25.96 7.44 16.40
C ARG A 51 -27.15 8.11 15.74
N HIS A 52 -27.17 8.17 14.41
CA HIS A 52 -28.33 8.70 13.67
C HIS A 52 -29.52 7.73 13.72
N LEU A 53 -29.27 6.42 13.73
CA LEU A 53 -30.32 5.38 13.73
C LEU A 53 -30.90 5.14 15.13
N ILE A 54 -30.10 5.35 16.18
CA ILE A 54 -30.52 5.21 17.57
C ILE A 54 -30.35 6.59 18.24
N PRO A 55 -31.31 7.52 18.03
CA PRO A 55 -31.40 8.72 18.83
C PRO A 55 -31.84 8.30 20.23
N ILE A 56 -30.87 8.13 21.13
CA ILE A 56 -31.12 7.98 22.57
C ILE A 56 -31.40 9.37 23.14
#